data_AF-A0A530L5Y3-F1
#
_entry.id   AF-A0A530L5Y3-F1
#
_cell.length_a   1.000
_cell.length_b   1.000
_cell.length_c   1.000
_cell.angle_alpha   90.00
_cell.angle_beta   90.00
_cell.angle_gamma   90.00
#
_symmetry.space_group_name_H-M   'P 1'
#
loop_
_entity.id
_entity.type
_entity.pdbx_description
1 polymer ?
#
loop_
_entity_poly.entity_id
_entity_poly.type
_entity_poly.pdbx_seq_one_letter_code
_entity_poly.pdbx_strand_id
1 'polypeptide(L)'
;EVIYLIFNEGYAATAGDDLVRPGLCLEAQRLGHMLAGLMPEDAEVFGLLALMEIQASRLPARIGPDGALLTLTEQNRARWDQLL
;
A
#
# COMPACT_ATOMS: atom_id res chain seq x y z
N GLU A 1 1.90 -6.89 -13.08
CA GLU A 1 1.06 -7.83 -12.29
C GLU A 1 1.69 -8.31 -10.98
N VAL A 2 2.87 -8.94 -10.97
CA VAL A 2 3.48 -9.53 -9.74
C VAL A 2 3.68 -8.53 -8.60
N ILE A 3 4.15 -7.31 -8.90
CA ILE A 3 4.37 -6.26 -7.87
C ILE A 3 3.08 -5.93 -7.11
N TYR A 4 1.96 -5.84 -7.82
CA TYR A 4 0.67 -5.53 -7.18
C TYR A 4 0.17 -6.68 -6.32
N LEU A 5 0.46 -7.94 -6.67
CA LEU A 5 0.10 -9.09 -5.83
C LEU A 5 0.85 -9.05 -4.49
N ILE A 6 2.14 -8.70 -4.51
CA ILE A 6 2.93 -8.51 -3.27
C ILE A 6 2.33 -7.38 -2.44
N PHE A 7 1.99 -6.26 -3.09
CA PHE A 7 1.35 -5.13 -2.41
C PHE A 7 0.03 -5.56 -1.77
N ASN A 8 -0.83 -6.26 -2.50
CA ASN A 8 -2.16 -6.63 -2.04
C ASN A 8 -2.10 -7.62 -0.86
N GLU A 9 -1.15 -8.57 -0.88
CA GLU A 9 -0.92 -9.47 0.25
C GLU A 9 -0.38 -8.72 1.49
N GLY A 10 0.38 -7.65 1.29
CA GLY A 10 0.77 -6.75 2.39
C GLY A 10 -0.40 -5.91 2.90
N TYR A 11 -1.23 -5.42 1.98
CA TYR A 11 -2.29 -4.46 2.25
C TYR A 11 -3.52 -5.11 2.88
N ALA A 12 -3.83 -6.34 2.50
CA ALA A 12 -4.93 -7.12 3.04
C ALA A 12 -4.50 -8.58 3.05
N ALA A 13 -3.78 -8.97 4.11
CA ALA A 13 -3.22 -10.31 4.21
C ALA A 13 -4.34 -11.35 4.14
N THR A 14 -4.14 -12.36 3.28
CA THR A 14 -5.16 -13.39 3.04
C THR A 14 -5.08 -14.52 4.06
N ALA A 15 -3.97 -14.60 4.81
CA ALA A 15 -3.73 -15.59 5.86
C ALA A 15 -2.81 -15.04 6.97
N GLY A 16 -2.77 -15.73 8.10
CA GLY A 16 -1.94 -15.40 9.27
C GLY A 16 -2.63 -14.45 10.25
N ASP A 17 -1.95 -14.18 11.36
CA ASP A 17 -2.51 -13.42 12.49
C ASP A 17 -2.47 -11.89 12.23
N ASP A 18 -1.56 -11.44 11.37
CA ASP A 18 -1.42 -10.03 10.99
C ASP A 18 -2.32 -9.69 9.79
N LEU A 19 -3.33 -8.84 10.01
CA LEU A 19 -4.27 -8.38 8.97
C LEU A 19 -3.63 -7.46 7.93
N VAL A 20 -2.48 -6.86 8.26
CA VAL A 20 -1.68 -5.99 7.40
C VAL A 20 -0.21 -6.30 7.64
N ARG A 21 0.57 -6.39 6.56
CA ARG A 21 2.03 -6.63 6.61
C ARG A 21 2.75 -5.49 5.92
N PRO A 22 3.02 -4.37 6.64
CA PRO A 22 3.60 -3.17 6.03
C PRO A 22 4.90 -3.40 5.28
N GLY A 23 5.73 -4.37 5.71
CA GLY A 23 6.96 -4.74 5.02
C GLY A 23 6.75 -5.18 3.56
N LEU A 24 5.66 -5.91 3.26
CA LEU A 24 5.34 -6.31 1.88
C LEU A 24 4.88 -5.12 1.03
N CYS A 25 4.11 -4.20 1.62
CA CYS A 25 3.72 -2.95 0.95
C CYS A 25 4.96 -2.12 0.59
N LEU A 26 5.89 -1.95 1.54
CA LEU A 26 7.12 -1.17 1.35
C LEU A 26 8.01 -1.78 0.26
N GLU A 27 8.16 -3.11 0.23
CA GLU A 27 8.93 -3.76 -0.84
C GLU A 27 8.25 -3.65 -2.21
N ALA A 28 6.92 -3.76 -2.28
CA ALA A 28 6.20 -3.56 -3.53
C ALA A 28 6.33 -2.10 -4.03
N GLN A 29 6.27 -1.11 -3.15
CA GLN A 29 6.54 0.30 -3.49
C GLN A 29 7.97 0.46 -3.99
N ARG A 30 8.97 -0.11 -3.29
CA ARG A 30 10.38 -0.06 -3.73
C ARG A 30 10.56 -0.64 -5.14
N LEU A 31 9.95 -1.79 -5.42
CA LEU A 31 9.95 -2.41 -6.74
C LEU A 31 9.24 -1.53 -7.78
N GLY A 32 8.12 -0.90 -7.42
CA GLY A 32 7.38 0.03 -8.27
C GLY A 32 8.18 1.26 -8.67
N HIS A 33 8.87 1.90 -7.72
CA HIS A 33 9.78 3.04 -7.98
C HIS A 33 10.94 2.65 -8.90
N MET A 34 11.55 1.49 -8.68
CA MET A 34 12.61 0.99 -9.58
C MET A 34 12.08 0.75 -11.00
N LEU A 35 10.90 0.16 -11.13
CA LEU A 35 10.28 -0.09 -12.44
C LEU A 35 9.96 1.23 -13.15
N ALA A 36 9.43 2.23 -12.45
CA ALA A 36 9.15 3.56 -13.01
C ALA A 36 10.43 4.26 -13.50
N GLY A 37 11.55 4.10 -12.77
CA GLY A 37 12.85 4.60 -13.21
C GLY A 37 13.42 3.89 -14.44
N LEU A 38 13.11 2.59 -14.61
CA LEU A 38 13.54 1.79 -15.76
C LEU A 38 12.63 1.96 -17.00
N MET A 39 11.38 2.34 -16.80
CA MET A 39 10.35 2.48 -17.84
C MET A 39 9.67 3.86 -17.79
N PRO A 40 10.43 4.96 -17.98
CA PRO A 40 9.93 6.33 -17.77
C PRO A 40 8.85 6.79 -18.78
N GLU A 41 8.69 6.08 -19.90
CA GLU A 41 7.68 6.38 -20.93
C GLU A 41 6.41 5.54 -20.79
N ASP A 42 6.36 4.61 -19.82
CA ASP A 42 5.24 3.68 -19.65
C ASP A 42 4.24 4.20 -18.60
N ALA A 43 3.10 4.71 -19.09
CA ALA A 43 2.04 5.24 -18.25
C ALA A 43 1.40 4.18 -17.32
N GLU A 44 1.43 2.89 -17.68
CA GLU A 44 0.85 1.83 -16.85
C GLU A 44 1.68 1.63 -15.57
N VAL A 45 3.00 1.76 -15.67
CA VAL A 45 3.91 1.66 -14.51
C VAL A 45 3.64 2.79 -13.51
N PHE A 46 3.45 4.02 -13.99
CA PHE A 46 3.08 5.14 -13.13
C PHE A 46 1.68 4.99 -12.54
N GLY A 47 0.73 4.45 -13.30
CA GLY A 47 -0.62 4.15 -12.82
C GLY A 47 -0.60 3.13 -11.67
N LEU A 48 0.18 2.06 -11.82
CA LEU A 48 0.37 1.06 -10.78
C LEU A 48 1.04 1.66 -9.54
N LEU A 49 2.12 2.43 -9.71
CA LEU A 49 2.81 3.08 -8.59
C LEU A 49 1.87 4.03 -7.84
N ALA A 50 1.15 4.91 -8.55
CA ALA A 50 0.20 5.84 -7.95
C ALA A 50 -0.91 5.11 -7.15
N LEU A 51 -1.41 3.98 -7.66
CA LEU A 51 -2.39 3.15 -6.95
C LEU A 51 -1.81 2.59 -5.64
N MET A 52 -0.57 2.10 -5.66
CA MET A 52 0.08 1.59 -4.45
C MET A 52 0.34 2.72 -3.44
N GLU A 53 0.81 3.89 -3.88
CA GLU A 53 1.08 5.03 -3.00
C GLU A 53 -0.20 5.55 -2.32
N ILE A 54 -1.31 5.73 -3.06
CA ILE A 54 -2.59 6.18 -2.48
C ILE A 54 -3.21 5.14 -1.53
N GLN A 55 -2.89 3.86 -1.72
CA GLN A 55 -3.27 2.81 -0.79
C GLN A 55 -2.37 2.85 0.46
N ALA A 56 -1.05 2.90 0.27
CA ALA A 56 -0.03 2.88 1.32
C ALA A 56 -0.13 4.09 2.26
N SER A 57 -0.48 5.27 1.73
CA SER A 57 -0.67 6.49 2.54
C SER A 57 -1.68 6.29 3.67
N ARG A 58 -2.60 5.33 3.53
CA ARG A 58 -3.63 5.04 4.53
C ARG A 58 -3.22 4.00 5.57
N LEU A 59 -2.11 3.28 5.38
CA LEU A 59 -1.68 2.18 6.28
C LEU A 59 -1.70 2.58 7.77
N PRO A 60 -1.21 3.76 8.19
CA PRO A 60 -1.22 4.14 9.60
C PRO A 60 -2.62 4.34 10.17
N ALA A 61 -3.63 4.56 9.33
CA ALA A 61 -5.01 4.82 9.73
C ALA A 61 -5.91 3.58 9.67
N ARG A 62 -5.42 2.43 9.17
CA ARG A 62 -6.25 1.25 8.87
C ARG A 62 -6.47 0.30 10.04
N ILE A 63 -5.70 0.42 11.12
CA ILE A 63 -5.78 -0.45 12.28
C ILE A 63 -6.24 0.35 13.49
N GLY A 64 -7.30 -0.12 14.13
CA GLY A 64 -7.87 0.43 15.36
C GLY A 64 -7.01 0.11 16.59
N PRO A 65 -7.31 0.73 17.75
CA PRO A 65 -6.58 0.47 18.99
C PRO A 65 -6.64 -0.98 19.47
N ASP A 66 -7.66 -1.72 19.03
CA ASP A 66 -7.91 -3.14 19.31
C ASP A 66 -7.29 -4.09 18.27
N GLY A 67 -6.55 -3.56 17.29
CA GLY A 67 -5.98 -4.34 16.20
C GLY A 67 -6.95 -4.65 15.05
N ALA A 68 -8.20 -4.19 15.12
CA ALA A 68 -9.20 -4.44 14.09
C ALA A 68 -8.97 -3.55 12.86
N LEU A 69 -9.38 -4.04 11.68
CA LEU A 69 -9.41 -3.22 10.47
C LEU A 69 -10.52 -2.17 10.57
N LEU A 70 -10.16 -0.92 10.31
CA LEU A 70 -11.10 0.20 10.21
C LEU A 70 -11.61 0.36 8.78
N THR A 71 -12.92 0.53 8.65
CA THR A 71 -13.53 0.88 7.36
C THR A 71 -13.06 2.27 6.92
N LEU A 72 -13.11 2.57 5.62
CA LEU A 72 -12.63 3.85 5.09
C LEU A 72 -13.27 5.07 5.78
N THR A 73 -14.53 4.96 6.20
CA THR A 73 -15.28 6.02 6.89
C THR A 73 -14.83 6.25 8.33
N GLU A 74 -14.23 5.24 8.97
CA GLU A 74 -13.76 5.30 10.36
C GLU A 74 -12.28 5.70 10.46
N GLN A 75 -11.54 5.67 9.35
CA GLN A 75 -10.13 6.04 9.31
C GLN A 75 -9.96 7.53 9.62
N ASN A 76 -9.11 7.84 10.60
CA ASN A 76 -8.68 9.22 10.85
C ASN A 76 -7.78 9.70 9.69
N ARG A 77 -8.31 10.58 8.84
CA ARG A 77 -7.60 11.12 7.66
C ARG A 77 -6.38 11.97 8.00
N ALA A 78 -6.30 12.52 9.21
CA ALA A 78 -5.11 13.23 9.67
C ALA A 78 -3.91 12.27 9.89
N ARG A 79 -4.16 10.95 9.97
CA ARG A 79 -3.12 9.92 10.02
C ARG A 79 -2.77 9.36 8.64
N TRP A 80 -3.37 9.87 7.57
CA TRP A 80 -2.91 9.53 6.23
C TRP A 80 -1.59 10.22 5.99
N ASP A 81 -0.63 9.50 5.44
CA ASP A 81 0.63 10.07 5.02
C ASP A 81 0.38 11.02 3.84
N GLN A 82 0.65 12.31 4.06
CA GLN A 82 0.45 13.37 3.07
C GLN A 82 1.71 13.62 2.22
N LEU A 83 2.84 13.02 2.61
CA LEU A 83 4.14 13.25 2.00
C LEU A 83 4.71 12.00 1.32
N LEU A 84 4.01 10.87 1.43
CA LEU A 84 4.25 9.67 0.63
C LEU A 84 4.18 10.00 -0.87
#